data_AF-A0A6P6S0S2-F1
#
_entry.id   AF-A0A6P6S0S2-F1
#
_cell.length_a   1.000
_cell.length_b   1.000
_cell.length_c   1.000
_cell.angle_alpha   90.00
_cell.angle_beta   90.00
_cell.angle_gamma   90.00
#
_symmetry.space_group_name_H-M   'P 1'
#
loop_
_entity.id
_entity.type
_entity.pdbx_description
1 polymer ?
#
loop_
_entity_poly.entity_id
_entity_poly.type
_entity_poly.pdbx_seq_one_letter_code
_entity_poly.pdbx_strand_id
1 'polypeptide(L)'
;MESVSECVDGGCNTEPAALPSAPESLSDLCGSVLKVYSDYTDPNYALPWQMQRQGSSTGSGFIVSPEAGLGGKHILTNAHCVAWHNRLHVRKHGSPVKFPARVLAVAHECDLALLTVDDDAFWTDTRGLQFGEVDAAINPGNSGGPALKGGRVVGVAFQGCEASAAQNVGYIVPWTVIRHFFEDLSRHRRYTGFPAAGVLFQQLENESMQQKLGVTQLKPEDLPTGLLRLPTARGRVRLQQPAGKRICDLVIPSRRCISLAVVAAAAAGVTASGILVTATDALRTRNFLDRAKAAVDEAISGAAASTAESGGLAGQVEHAEKGPIAAEAAADGNGKGEATVEDSTPLADPSEVVREAIAQVDTGIGDAEAAGNMPPSAAERKALIHEALDQRIGLRPEDVVLAIDGVDVAGDGTVHFRGMERVSVTNVISEKFLGETLSLTVLRNRKVQNVVVPLEAESCLIPKHQWGKKARYIIYGGLVFCPLTLEYLKDEFGPKFHERAPSTLLRPLSEVFATVEGEEPIVLTQILASDLTSGYSVRNCMLSSVDGVKVRNLRHLAQLLGIQAPQQQHTHQKYLHSQKQQHQEQQQQQSQFVTFVLEEKFQVVLNREKAEAMLADILQQHAIHKQTSDNL
;
A
#
# COMPACT_ATOMS: atom_id res chain seq x y z
N MET A 1 -51.08 -19.96 14.88
CA MET A 1 -52.16 -20.05 15.89
C MET A 1 -51.64 -20.93 17.01
N GLU A 2 -51.98 -20.56 18.24
CA GLU A 2 -51.38 -20.93 19.54
C GLU A 2 -50.09 -20.16 19.88
N SER A 3 -49.98 -19.38 20.95
CA SER A 3 -50.93 -18.60 21.76
C SER A 3 -50.03 -17.74 22.65
N VAL A 4 -50.15 -16.42 22.50
CA VAL A 4 -49.45 -15.42 23.32
C VAL A 4 -50.34 -15.11 24.52
N SER A 5 -49.79 -15.14 25.73
CA SER A 5 -50.42 -14.48 26.89
C SER A 5 -49.36 -13.79 27.74
N GLU A 6 -49.46 -12.46 27.67
CA GLU A 6 -48.93 -11.34 28.46
C GLU A 6 -48.21 -11.62 29.78
N CYS A 7 -47.08 -10.92 29.98
CA CYS A 7 -46.85 -10.11 31.17
C CYS A 7 -45.99 -8.89 30.77
N VAL A 8 -46.55 -7.70 31.02
CA VAL A 8 -45.96 -6.37 30.81
C VAL A 8 -45.45 -5.86 32.17
N ASP A 9 -44.38 -5.06 32.11
CA ASP A 9 -43.77 -4.23 33.15
C ASP A 9 -42.94 -4.91 34.25
N GLY A 10 -41.63 -4.87 34.03
CA GLY A 10 -40.59 -5.02 35.05
C GLY A 10 -39.29 -4.41 34.53
N GLY A 11 -39.05 -3.14 34.83
CA GLY A 11 -37.82 -2.44 34.44
C GLY A 11 -36.58 -3.19 34.94
N CYS A 12 -35.74 -3.63 34.01
CA CYS A 12 -34.44 -4.17 34.31
C CYS A 12 -33.40 -3.27 33.65
N ASN A 13 -32.69 -2.52 34.48
CA ASN A 13 -31.38 -1.95 34.16
C ASN A 13 -30.47 -3.11 33.75
N THR A 14 -30.35 -3.38 32.45
CA THR A 14 -29.28 -4.24 31.96
C THR A 14 -28.01 -3.40 31.93
N GLU A 15 -27.21 -3.49 32.99
CA GLU A 15 -25.79 -3.19 32.93
C GLU A 15 -25.18 -3.87 31.69
N PRO A 16 -24.19 -3.24 31.01
CA PRO A 16 -23.50 -3.90 29.91
C PRO A 16 -22.94 -5.24 30.40
N ALA A 17 -23.28 -6.32 29.69
CA ALA A 17 -22.84 -7.66 30.02
C ALA A 17 -21.33 -7.66 30.32
N ALA A 18 -20.96 -8.10 31.53
CA ALA A 18 -19.58 -8.18 31.96
C ALA A 18 -18.76 -8.97 30.93
N LEU A 19 -17.69 -8.36 30.43
CA LEU A 19 -16.71 -9.00 29.56
C LEU A 19 -16.23 -10.31 30.22
N PRO A 20 -16.13 -11.43 29.49
CA PRO A 20 -15.66 -12.69 30.06
C PRO A 20 -14.25 -12.50 30.64
N SER A 21 -14.00 -13.13 31.79
CA SER A 21 -12.75 -13.01 32.54
C SER A 21 -11.54 -13.50 31.74
N ALA A 22 -10.43 -12.77 31.87
CA ALA A 22 -9.13 -13.17 31.33
C ALA A 22 -8.77 -14.61 31.79
N PRO A 23 -8.02 -15.40 31.00
CA PRO A 23 -7.72 -16.79 31.35
C PRO A 23 -7.04 -16.88 32.73
N GLU A 24 -7.62 -17.69 33.62
CA GLU A 24 -7.24 -17.77 35.04
C GLU A 24 -5.99 -18.64 35.28
N SER A 25 -5.51 -19.39 34.28
CA SER A 25 -4.33 -20.26 34.38
C SER A 25 -3.44 -20.30 33.12
N LEU A 26 -2.14 -20.57 33.30
CA LEU A 26 -1.18 -20.78 32.20
C LEU A 26 -1.52 -22.02 31.35
N SER A 27 -2.13 -23.05 31.94
CA SER A 27 -2.57 -24.25 31.22
C SER A 27 -3.65 -23.95 30.19
N ASP A 28 -4.56 -23.03 30.48
CA ASP A 28 -5.64 -22.64 29.56
C ASP A 28 -5.09 -21.84 28.36
N LEU A 29 -4.05 -21.03 28.60
CA LEU A 29 -3.32 -20.34 27.55
C LEU A 29 -2.58 -21.32 26.62
N CYS A 30 -1.94 -22.36 27.18
CA CYS A 30 -1.25 -23.38 26.38
C CYS A 30 -2.20 -24.17 25.46
N GLY A 31 -3.44 -24.41 25.88
CA GLY A 31 -4.46 -25.08 25.04
C GLY A 31 -4.86 -24.30 23.79
N SER A 32 -4.62 -22.98 23.79
CA SER A 32 -4.95 -22.07 22.69
C SER A 32 -3.80 -21.91 21.67
N VAL A 33 -2.60 -22.39 22.01
CA VAL A 33 -1.40 -22.31 21.17
C VAL A 33 -1.16 -23.64 20.46
N LEU A 34 -0.80 -23.54 19.18
CA LEU A 34 -0.70 -24.63 18.24
C LEU A 34 0.69 -24.70 17.64
N LYS A 35 1.09 -25.92 17.24
CA LYS A 35 2.26 -26.11 16.38
C LYS A 35 1.80 -26.23 14.93
N VAL A 36 2.40 -25.43 14.04
CA VAL A 36 2.15 -25.44 12.60
C VAL A 36 3.25 -26.26 11.93
N TYR A 37 2.85 -27.14 11.01
CA TYR A 37 3.74 -27.96 10.19
C TYR A 37 3.48 -27.64 8.73
N SER A 38 4.51 -27.21 8.02
CA SER A 38 4.42 -26.85 6.60
C SER A 38 5.43 -27.66 5.80
N ASP A 39 4.94 -28.44 4.85
CA ASP A 39 5.78 -29.00 3.79
C ASP A 39 5.72 -28.03 2.62
N TYR A 40 6.86 -27.53 2.15
CA TYR A 40 6.91 -26.43 1.19
C TYR A 40 7.87 -26.72 0.04
N THR A 41 7.64 -26.06 -1.09
CA THR A 41 8.55 -26.07 -2.24
C THR A 41 8.61 -24.68 -2.85
N ASP A 42 9.73 -23.98 -2.67
CA ASP A 42 9.94 -22.66 -3.25
C ASP A 42 10.20 -22.74 -4.77
N PRO A 43 9.81 -21.72 -5.55
CA PRO A 43 10.24 -21.59 -6.94
C PRO A 43 11.74 -21.30 -7.01
N ASN A 44 12.39 -21.70 -8.10
CA ASN A 44 13.75 -21.31 -8.40
C ASN A 44 13.73 -20.10 -9.36
N TYR A 45 14.15 -18.92 -8.92
CA TYR A 45 14.13 -17.72 -9.77
C TYR A 45 15.31 -17.66 -10.74
N ALA A 46 16.42 -18.34 -10.46
CA ALA A 46 17.55 -18.48 -11.38
C ALA A 46 17.23 -19.46 -12.53
N LEU A 47 16.48 -20.54 -12.23
CA LEU A 47 15.95 -21.51 -13.21
C LEU A 47 14.41 -21.50 -13.15
N PRO A 48 13.74 -20.53 -13.80
CA PRO A 48 12.35 -20.16 -13.54
C PRO A 48 11.30 -21.22 -13.88
N TRP A 49 11.66 -22.25 -14.65
CA TRP A 49 10.82 -23.41 -14.95
C TRP A 49 10.93 -24.54 -13.91
N GLN A 50 11.79 -24.40 -12.89
CA GLN A 50 12.02 -25.40 -11.85
C GLN A 50 11.50 -24.92 -10.49
N MET A 51 11.20 -25.90 -9.65
CA MET A 51 11.00 -25.69 -8.21
C MET A 51 12.26 -26.14 -7.47
N GLN A 52 12.53 -25.55 -6.31
CA GLN A 52 13.60 -25.98 -5.42
C GLN A 52 13.28 -27.34 -4.78
N ARG A 53 14.23 -27.89 -4.02
CA ARG A 53 14.01 -29.15 -3.30
C ARG A 53 12.93 -28.96 -2.23
N GLN A 54 12.00 -29.90 -2.15
CA GLN A 54 10.97 -29.89 -1.11
C GLN A 54 11.60 -29.89 0.29
N GLY A 55 11.13 -28.97 1.13
CA GLY A 55 11.50 -28.84 2.52
C GLY A 55 10.32 -29.06 3.45
N SER A 56 10.61 -29.07 4.75
CA SER A 56 9.59 -29.06 5.80
C SER A 56 10.04 -28.12 6.90
N SER A 57 9.12 -27.31 7.42
CA SER A 57 9.35 -26.37 8.50
C SER A 57 8.27 -26.53 9.58
N THR A 58 8.57 -26.02 10.77
CA THR A 58 7.58 -25.92 11.83
C THR A 58 7.56 -24.53 12.40
N GLY A 59 6.36 -23.98 12.60
CA GLY A 59 6.12 -22.71 13.25
C GLY A 59 5.17 -22.87 14.43
N SER A 60 4.77 -21.74 15.01
CA SER A 60 3.71 -21.68 16.01
C SER A 60 2.51 -20.93 15.44
N GLY A 61 1.34 -21.15 16.03
CA GLY A 61 0.13 -20.39 15.74
C GLY A 61 -0.76 -20.39 16.96
N PHE A 62 -1.84 -19.62 16.95
CA PHE A 62 -2.79 -19.63 18.06
C PHE A 62 -4.21 -19.34 17.59
N ILE A 63 -5.17 -19.81 18.37
CA ILE A 63 -6.59 -19.64 18.08
C ILE A 63 -6.99 -18.22 18.45
N VAL A 64 -7.64 -17.54 17.50
CA VAL A 64 -8.13 -16.17 17.67
C VAL A 64 -9.55 -16.21 18.24
N SER A 65 -9.84 -15.36 19.22
CA SER A 65 -11.21 -15.18 19.70
C SER A 65 -12.11 -14.65 18.58
N PRO A 66 -13.33 -15.18 18.39
CA PRO A 66 -14.31 -14.63 17.43
C PRO A 66 -14.59 -13.14 17.65
N GLU A 67 -14.44 -12.67 18.88
CA GLU A 67 -14.64 -11.27 19.28
C GLU A 67 -13.54 -10.32 18.76
N ALA A 68 -12.46 -10.84 18.16
CA ALA A 68 -11.33 -10.05 17.66
C ALA A 68 -11.62 -9.29 16.35
N GLY A 69 -12.87 -9.31 15.85
CA GLY A 69 -13.32 -8.51 14.71
C GLY A 69 -13.55 -9.27 13.40
N LEU A 70 -12.95 -10.45 13.22
CA LEU A 70 -13.13 -11.29 12.02
C LEU A 70 -14.40 -12.17 12.08
N GLY A 71 -14.89 -12.48 13.28
CA GLY A 71 -15.88 -13.54 13.49
C GLY A 71 -15.33 -14.94 13.15
N GLY A 72 -16.04 -16.00 13.55
CA GLY A 72 -15.68 -17.37 13.13
C GLY A 72 -14.47 -17.99 13.85
N LYS A 73 -14.07 -19.17 13.35
CA LYS A 73 -13.01 -20.01 13.93
C LYS A 73 -11.73 -19.84 13.13
N HIS A 74 -10.73 -19.18 13.70
CA HIS A 74 -9.50 -18.82 12.99
C HIS A 74 -8.24 -19.09 13.80
N ILE A 75 -7.16 -19.37 13.08
CA ILE A 75 -5.81 -19.52 13.62
C ILE A 75 -4.93 -18.43 13.01
N LEU A 76 -4.21 -17.69 13.84
CA LEU A 76 -3.21 -16.72 13.39
C LEU A 76 -1.80 -17.31 13.48
N THR A 77 -0.97 -17.08 12.47
CA THR A 77 0.44 -17.45 12.42
C THR A 77 1.21 -16.45 11.53
N ASN A 78 2.50 -16.69 11.28
CA ASN A 78 3.26 -15.88 10.33
C ASN A 78 3.04 -16.33 8.87
N ALA A 79 3.17 -15.39 7.93
CA ALA A 79 3.06 -15.67 6.50
C ALA A 79 4.19 -16.59 6.01
N HIS A 80 5.44 -16.38 6.45
CA HIS A 80 6.56 -17.23 6.07
C HIS A 80 6.41 -18.67 6.55
N CYS A 81 5.66 -18.91 7.64
CA CYS A 81 5.40 -20.27 8.13
C CYS A 81 4.54 -21.09 7.15
N VAL A 82 3.80 -20.42 6.27
CA VAL A 82 2.88 -21.06 5.31
C VAL A 82 3.19 -20.69 3.86
N ALA A 83 4.30 -20.01 3.62
CA ALA A 83 4.75 -19.66 2.28
C ALA A 83 5.05 -20.93 1.47
N TRP A 84 4.58 -20.96 0.21
CA TRP A 84 4.83 -22.08 -0.73
C TRP A 84 4.49 -23.47 -0.19
N HIS A 85 3.53 -23.57 0.74
CA HIS A 85 3.12 -24.84 1.31
C HIS A 85 2.45 -25.74 0.26
N ASN A 86 2.85 -27.01 0.23
CA ASN A 86 2.17 -28.09 -0.46
C ASN A 86 1.14 -28.77 0.47
N ARG A 87 1.49 -28.87 1.75
CA ARG A 87 0.66 -29.47 2.81
C ARG A 87 0.85 -28.68 4.09
N LEU A 88 -0.26 -28.39 4.76
CA LEU A 88 -0.27 -27.66 6.01
C LEU A 88 -1.04 -28.44 7.06
N HIS A 89 -0.45 -28.62 8.22
CA HIS A 89 -1.09 -29.27 9.37
C HIS A 89 -0.90 -28.45 10.63
N VAL A 90 -1.87 -28.54 11.54
CA VAL A 90 -1.78 -27.97 12.88
C VAL A 90 -1.95 -29.04 13.94
N ARG A 91 -1.32 -28.83 15.09
CA ARG A 91 -1.40 -29.75 16.24
C ARG A 91 -1.63 -28.96 17.52
N LYS A 92 -2.66 -29.35 18.28
CA LYS A 92 -2.97 -28.81 19.61
C LYS A 92 -1.90 -29.21 20.62
N HIS A 93 -1.67 -28.38 21.63
CA HIS A 93 -0.84 -28.76 22.78
C HIS A 93 -1.41 -30.02 23.45
N GLY A 94 -0.54 -30.95 23.86
CA GLY A 94 -0.95 -32.20 24.51
C GLY A 94 -1.61 -33.26 23.62
N SER A 95 -1.97 -32.95 22.37
CA SER A 95 -2.54 -33.92 21.42
C SER A 95 -1.47 -34.47 20.46
N PRO A 96 -1.43 -35.79 20.19
CA PRO A 96 -0.57 -36.35 19.17
C PRO A 96 -1.12 -36.15 17.73
N VAL A 97 -2.40 -35.81 17.60
CA VAL A 97 -3.12 -35.76 16.31
C VAL A 97 -2.79 -34.48 15.55
N LYS A 98 -2.44 -34.63 14.26
CA LYS A 98 -2.27 -33.53 13.32
C LYS A 98 -3.53 -33.37 12.49
N PHE A 99 -4.05 -32.15 12.44
CA PHE A 99 -5.23 -31.82 11.64
C PHE A 99 -4.78 -31.08 10.38
N PRO A 100 -5.31 -31.42 9.18
CA PRO A 100 -5.03 -30.66 7.98
C PRO A 100 -5.62 -29.24 8.13
N ALA A 101 -4.83 -28.24 7.75
CA ALA A 101 -5.23 -26.85 7.81
C ALA A 101 -5.22 -26.22 6.42
N ARG A 102 -6.05 -25.20 6.22
CA ARG A 102 -6.14 -24.43 4.99
C ARG A 102 -5.87 -22.95 5.26
N VAL A 103 -5.14 -22.31 4.36
CA VAL A 103 -4.90 -20.87 4.40
C VAL A 103 -6.15 -20.13 3.90
N LEU A 104 -6.61 -19.16 4.70
CA LEU A 104 -7.70 -18.25 4.35
C LEU A 104 -7.17 -16.95 3.75
N ALA A 105 -6.10 -16.41 4.33
CA ALA A 105 -5.49 -15.17 3.88
C ALA A 105 -4.00 -15.16 4.24
N VAL A 106 -3.20 -14.47 3.41
CA VAL A 106 -1.78 -14.24 3.64
C VAL A 106 -1.46 -12.79 3.39
N ALA A 107 -0.83 -12.15 4.37
CA ALA A 107 -0.31 -10.80 4.30
C ALA A 107 1.19 -10.85 4.52
N HIS A 108 1.94 -10.93 3.43
CA HIS A 108 3.38 -11.13 3.57
C HIS A 108 4.13 -9.87 4.04
N GLU A 109 3.62 -8.67 3.76
CA GLU A 109 4.25 -7.39 4.17
C GLU A 109 4.33 -7.23 5.69
N CYS A 110 3.28 -7.64 6.42
CA CYS A 110 3.27 -7.71 7.88
C CYS A 110 3.56 -9.12 8.43
N ASP A 111 3.92 -10.05 7.55
CA ASP A 111 4.21 -11.44 7.85
C ASP A 111 3.12 -12.13 8.69
N LEU A 112 1.85 -11.97 8.32
CA LEU A 112 0.70 -12.62 8.98
C LEU A 112 -0.03 -13.57 8.02
N ALA A 113 -0.54 -14.67 8.56
CA ALA A 113 -1.43 -15.58 7.83
C ALA A 113 -2.57 -16.07 8.72
N LEU A 114 -3.74 -16.19 8.10
CA LEU A 114 -4.95 -16.69 8.72
C LEU A 114 -5.24 -18.09 8.21
N LEU A 115 -5.41 -19.04 9.12
CA LEU A 115 -5.69 -20.44 8.81
C LEU A 115 -7.05 -20.87 9.39
N THR A 116 -7.58 -21.95 8.83
CA THR A 116 -8.72 -22.68 9.38
C THR A 116 -8.47 -24.19 9.32
N VAL A 117 -9.27 -24.92 10.08
CA VAL A 117 -9.36 -26.39 10.08
C VAL A 117 -10.82 -26.75 9.85
N ASP A 118 -11.08 -27.55 8.82
CA ASP A 118 -12.45 -27.94 8.45
C ASP A 118 -13.03 -29.02 9.39
N ASP A 119 -12.17 -29.78 10.08
CA ASP A 119 -12.59 -30.79 11.05
C ASP A 119 -13.06 -30.15 12.38
N ASP A 120 -14.35 -30.27 12.70
CA ASP A 120 -14.93 -29.73 13.92
C ASP A 120 -14.36 -30.34 15.22
N ALA A 121 -13.84 -31.57 15.17
CA ALA A 121 -13.18 -32.20 16.32
C ALA A 121 -11.87 -31.49 16.72
N PHE A 122 -11.28 -30.71 15.81
CA PHE A 122 -10.18 -29.83 16.16
C PHE A 122 -10.63 -28.74 17.13
N TRP A 123 -11.83 -28.19 16.93
CA TRP A 123 -12.33 -27.02 17.66
C TRP A 123 -13.00 -27.35 18.99
N THR A 124 -13.24 -28.64 19.28
CA THR A 124 -13.72 -29.06 20.61
C THR A 124 -12.67 -28.75 21.67
N ASP A 125 -13.14 -28.24 22.81
CA ASP A 125 -12.33 -27.83 23.96
C ASP A 125 -11.24 -26.80 23.61
N THR A 126 -11.49 -25.97 22.60
CA THR A 126 -10.60 -24.85 22.26
C THR A 126 -11.15 -23.53 22.75
N ARG A 127 -10.25 -22.64 23.18
CA ARG A 127 -10.56 -21.27 23.56
C ARG A 127 -9.75 -20.32 22.68
N GLY A 128 -10.39 -19.26 22.19
CA GLY A 128 -9.70 -18.22 21.44
C GLY A 128 -9.05 -17.22 22.37
N LEU A 129 -7.85 -16.75 22.01
CA LEU A 129 -7.16 -15.70 22.73
C LEU A 129 -7.72 -14.32 22.36
N GLN A 130 -7.90 -13.46 23.36
CA GLN A 130 -8.30 -12.06 23.18
C GLN A 130 -7.08 -11.15 23.03
N PHE A 131 -7.25 -10.04 22.31
CA PHE A 131 -6.20 -9.03 22.11
C PHE A 131 -6.30 -7.87 23.12
N GLY A 132 -5.20 -7.16 23.36
CA GLY A 132 -5.18 -5.98 24.20
C GLY A 132 -4.01 -5.04 23.91
N GLU A 133 -4.23 -3.73 24.09
CA GLU A 133 -3.18 -2.71 24.00
C GLU A 133 -2.34 -2.66 25.26
N VAL A 134 -1.02 -2.47 25.13
CA VAL A 134 -0.14 -2.37 26.30
C VAL A 134 1.16 -1.62 26.05
N ASP A 135 1.65 -1.01 27.15
CA ASP A 135 2.73 -0.02 27.19
C ASP A 135 3.99 -0.51 27.97
N ALA A 136 4.39 -1.79 27.88
CA ALA A 136 5.59 -2.28 28.58
C ALA A 136 6.16 -3.60 28.02
N ALA A 137 7.34 -3.98 28.54
CA ALA A 137 8.19 -5.10 28.14
C ALA A 137 7.47 -6.41 27.77
N ILE A 138 7.93 -7.01 26.67
CA ILE A 138 7.33 -8.15 25.97
C ILE A 138 8.27 -9.35 26.04
N ASN A 139 7.72 -10.54 26.29
CA ASN A 139 8.45 -11.80 26.16
C ASN A 139 8.14 -12.41 24.79
N PRO A 140 9.09 -12.43 23.84
CA PRO A 140 8.86 -13.01 22.52
C PRO A 140 8.77 -14.53 22.60
N GLY A 141 7.86 -15.10 21.80
CA GLY A 141 7.75 -16.54 21.57
C GLY A 141 8.53 -17.00 20.33
N ASN A 142 8.35 -18.26 19.94
CA ASN A 142 8.77 -18.74 18.61
C ASN A 142 7.87 -18.14 17.53
N SER A 143 8.41 -17.97 16.32
CA SER A 143 7.70 -17.31 15.23
C SER A 143 6.30 -17.88 15.01
N GLY A 144 5.33 -16.97 14.95
CA GLY A 144 3.91 -17.24 14.73
C GLY A 144 3.11 -17.45 16.02
N GLY A 145 3.79 -17.59 17.16
CA GLY A 145 3.14 -17.72 18.47
C GLY A 145 2.70 -16.37 19.04
N PRO A 146 1.78 -16.35 20.01
CA PRO A 146 1.31 -15.11 20.62
C PRO A 146 2.35 -14.55 21.60
N ALA A 147 2.55 -13.24 21.55
CA ALA A 147 3.15 -12.48 22.64
C ALA A 147 2.05 -12.06 23.62
N LEU A 148 2.24 -12.30 24.92
CA LEU A 148 1.20 -12.16 25.94
C LEU A 148 1.55 -11.14 27.01
N LYS A 149 0.55 -10.38 27.48
CA LYS A 149 0.60 -9.56 28.70
C LYS A 149 -0.76 -9.54 29.37
N GLY A 150 -0.80 -9.82 30.67
CA GLY A 150 -2.05 -9.84 31.45
C GLY A 150 -3.10 -10.83 30.89
N GLY A 151 -2.67 -11.95 30.31
CA GLY A 151 -3.55 -12.94 29.68
C GLY A 151 -4.12 -12.54 28.32
N ARG A 152 -3.69 -11.41 27.74
CA ARG A 152 -4.10 -10.93 26.41
C ARG A 152 -2.95 -10.95 25.42
N VAL A 153 -3.28 -11.12 24.14
CA VAL A 153 -2.34 -11.07 23.03
C VAL A 153 -2.02 -9.62 22.69
N VAL A 154 -0.74 -9.30 22.63
CA VAL A 154 -0.21 -7.97 22.34
C VAL A 154 0.47 -7.91 20.98
N GLY A 155 0.75 -9.09 20.41
CA GLY A 155 1.35 -9.24 19.10
C GLY A 155 1.61 -10.70 18.74
N VAL A 156 2.14 -10.91 17.53
CA VAL A 156 2.64 -12.20 17.04
C VAL A 156 4.17 -12.18 17.05
N ALA A 157 4.81 -13.18 17.64
CA ALA A 157 6.26 -13.26 17.66
C ALA A 157 6.82 -13.39 16.23
N PHE A 158 7.88 -12.64 15.95
CA PHE A 158 8.56 -12.58 14.66
C PHE A 158 10.06 -12.78 14.86
N GLN A 159 10.65 -13.77 14.19
CA GLN A 159 12.10 -13.93 14.10
C GLN A 159 12.53 -13.50 12.70
N GLY A 160 13.23 -12.36 12.63
CA GLY A 160 13.59 -11.74 11.36
C GLY A 160 14.43 -12.64 10.45
N CYS A 161 14.20 -12.54 9.14
CA CYS A 161 15.04 -13.11 8.09
C CYS A 161 16.32 -12.28 7.85
N GLU A 162 17.07 -11.98 8.90
CA GLU A 162 18.47 -11.58 8.79
C GLU A 162 19.27 -12.36 9.82
N ALA A 163 20.08 -13.31 9.34
CA ALA A 163 20.96 -14.13 10.17
C ALA A 163 22.04 -13.32 10.93
N SER A 164 22.05 -11.99 10.83
CA SER A 164 22.91 -11.08 11.60
C SER A 164 22.18 -10.19 12.60
N ALA A 165 20.86 -10.32 12.79
CA ALA A 165 20.17 -9.61 13.86
C ALA A 165 20.72 -10.12 15.21
N ALA A 166 21.10 -9.18 16.08
CA ALA A 166 21.74 -9.45 17.37
C ALA A 166 21.11 -10.64 18.12
N GLN A 167 21.95 -11.59 18.55
CA GLN A 167 21.53 -12.65 19.46
C GLN A 167 20.89 -11.99 20.71
N ASN A 168 19.69 -12.44 21.10
CA ASN A 168 18.87 -11.91 22.21
C ASN A 168 17.98 -10.68 21.94
N VAL A 169 17.67 -10.34 20.68
CA VAL A 169 16.59 -9.39 20.35
C VAL A 169 15.46 -10.14 19.64
N GLY A 170 14.27 -10.15 20.24
CA GLY A 170 13.06 -10.70 19.63
C GLY A 170 12.10 -9.60 19.22
N TYR A 171 11.49 -9.75 18.05
CA TYR A 171 10.53 -8.80 17.50
C TYR A 171 9.12 -9.36 17.63
N ILE A 172 8.13 -8.47 17.64
CA ILE A 172 6.71 -8.84 17.55
C ILE A 172 6.04 -8.00 16.47
N VAL A 173 5.09 -8.61 15.75
CA VAL A 173 4.09 -7.87 14.96
C VAL A 173 3.05 -7.35 15.96
N PRO A 174 2.93 -6.03 16.18
CA PRO A 174 2.11 -5.47 17.24
C PRO A 174 0.61 -5.57 16.91
N TRP A 175 -0.24 -5.48 17.94
CA TRP A 175 -1.70 -5.49 17.79
C TRP A 175 -2.23 -4.47 16.78
N THR A 176 -1.65 -3.27 16.67
CA THR A 176 -2.08 -2.25 15.69
C THR A 176 -2.02 -2.77 14.25
N VAL A 177 -0.96 -3.52 13.91
CA VAL A 177 -0.78 -4.14 12.59
C VAL A 177 -1.72 -5.33 12.39
N ILE A 178 -1.92 -6.15 13.43
CA ILE A 178 -2.87 -7.29 13.38
C ILE A 178 -4.30 -6.79 13.18
N ARG A 179 -4.68 -5.73 13.90
CA ARG A 179 -5.99 -5.08 13.79
C ARG A 179 -6.20 -4.53 12.39
N HIS A 180 -5.22 -3.83 11.83
CA HIS A 180 -5.26 -3.34 10.45
C HIS A 180 -5.50 -4.48 9.46
N PHE A 181 -4.74 -5.57 9.57
CA PHE A 181 -4.93 -6.78 8.75
C PHE A 181 -6.36 -7.36 8.86
N PHE A 182 -6.93 -7.42 10.07
CA PHE A 182 -8.30 -7.93 10.28
C PHE A 182 -9.36 -7.00 9.69
N GLU A 183 -9.21 -5.69 9.87
CA GLU A 183 -10.12 -4.69 9.31
C GLU A 183 -10.05 -4.70 7.78
N ASP A 184 -8.87 -4.80 7.18
CA ASP A 184 -8.66 -4.90 5.73
C ASP A 184 -9.38 -6.12 5.15
N LEU A 185 -9.17 -7.30 5.75
CA LEU A 185 -9.87 -8.52 5.36
C LEU A 185 -11.39 -8.40 5.49
N SER A 186 -11.88 -7.72 6.53
CA SER A 186 -13.31 -7.54 6.76
C SER A 186 -13.94 -6.59 5.74
N ARG A 187 -13.23 -5.52 5.35
CA ARG A 187 -13.67 -4.53 4.35
C ARG A 187 -13.68 -5.11 2.93
N HIS A 188 -12.65 -5.85 2.56
CA HIS A 188 -12.40 -6.20 1.16
C HIS A 188 -12.53 -7.70 0.85
N ARG A 189 -12.76 -8.55 1.86
CA ARG A 189 -12.76 -10.03 1.76
C ARG A 189 -11.47 -10.64 1.20
N ARG A 190 -10.42 -9.84 1.05
CA ARG A 190 -9.07 -10.20 0.62
C ARG A 190 -8.09 -9.19 1.22
N TYR A 191 -6.84 -9.61 1.40
CA TYR A 191 -5.78 -8.69 1.83
C TYR A 191 -5.45 -7.73 0.68
N THR A 192 -5.40 -6.43 0.96
CA THR A 192 -5.10 -5.39 -0.02
C THR A 192 -3.72 -4.76 0.15
N GLY A 193 -3.13 -4.84 1.35
CA GLY A 193 -1.79 -4.32 1.61
C GLY A 193 -1.75 -3.12 2.55
N PHE A 194 -0.55 -2.60 2.77
CA PHE A 194 -0.37 -1.27 3.37
C PHE A 194 -0.27 -0.20 2.27
N PRO A 195 -0.92 0.96 2.44
CA PRO A 195 -0.78 2.03 1.48
C PRO A 195 0.61 2.66 1.53
N ALA A 196 1.02 3.25 0.41
CA ALA A 196 2.19 4.10 0.35
C ALA A 196 1.82 5.53 -0.04
N ALA A 197 2.53 6.48 0.57
CA ALA A 197 2.50 7.88 0.16
C ALA A 197 3.40 8.16 -1.05
N GLY A 198 4.08 7.15 -1.62
CA GLY A 198 4.79 7.24 -2.91
C GLY A 198 5.78 8.39 -2.97
N VAL A 199 6.51 8.65 -1.88
CA VAL A 199 7.46 9.74 -1.77
C VAL A 199 8.70 9.33 -1.00
N LEU A 200 9.82 9.94 -1.34
CA LEU A 200 11.06 9.85 -0.58
C LEU A 200 11.28 11.14 0.20
N PHE A 201 11.66 11.00 1.47
CA PHE A 201 11.91 12.11 2.37
C PHE A 201 13.40 12.24 2.68
N GLN A 202 13.84 13.48 2.84
CA GLN A 202 15.11 13.85 3.43
C GLN A 202 14.85 14.59 4.74
N GLN A 203 15.58 14.19 5.78
CA GLN A 203 15.58 14.91 7.06
C GLN A 203 16.12 16.34 6.88
N LEU A 204 15.47 17.28 7.54
CA LEU A 204 15.74 18.71 7.42
C LEU A 204 16.15 19.30 8.77
N GLU A 205 17.26 18.83 9.32
CA GLU A 205 17.84 19.35 10.56
C GLU A 205 18.86 20.48 10.34
N ASN A 206 19.41 20.58 9.13
CA ASN A 206 20.45 21.55 8.82
C ASN A 206 19.85 22.96 8.70
N GLU A 207 20.29 23.88 9.55
CA GLU A 207 19.78 25.25 9.61
C GLU A 207 19.93 26.00 8.27
N SER A 208 21.07 25.84 7.58
CA SER A 208 21.29 26.49 6.27
C SER A 208 20.28 25.99 5.21
N MET A 209 19.94 24.70 5.25
CA MET A 209 18.92 24.12 4.36
C MET A 209 17.52 24.64 4.72
N GLN A 210 17.19 24.71 6.01
CA GLN A 210 15.93 25.30 6.47
C GLN A 210 15.80 26.78 6.04
N GLN A 211 16.87 27.56 6.16
CA GLN A 211 16.90 28.97 5.73
C GLN A 211 16.72 29.10 4.22
N LYS A 212 17.42 28.27 3.43
CA LYS A 212 17.30 28.25 1.96
C LYS A 212 15.85 28.00 1.51
N LEU A 213 15.20 27.02 2.14
CA LEU A 213 13.82 26.62 1.86
C LEU A 213 12.77 27.58 2.48
N GLY A 214 13.18 28.51 3.34
CA GLY A 214 12.31 29.51 3.96
C GLY A 214 11.57 29.04 5.21
N VAL A 215 11.89 27.86 5.75
CA VAL A 215 11.23 27.28 6.93
C VAL A 215 11.46 28.17 8.17
N THR A 216 12.66 28.72 8.32
CA THR A 216 13.00 29.60 9.46
C THR A 216 12.29 30.95 9.43
N GLN A 217 11.69 31.33 8.30
CA GLN A 217 11.00 32.62 8.12
C GLN A 217 9.49 32.51 8.39
N LEU A 218 8.99 31.29 8.63
CA LEU A 218 7.58 31.05 8.90
C LEU A 218 7.16 31.60 10.25
N LYS A 219 6.13 32.43 10.24
CA LYS A 219 5.55 32.97 11.46
C LYS A 219 4.43 32.04 11.97
N PRO A 220 4.04 32.15 13.26
CA PRO A 220 2.88 31.44 13.80
C PRO A 220 1.60 31.65 13.01
N GLU A 221 1.40 32.86 12.49
CA GLU A 221 0.23 33.25 11.68
C GLU A 221 0.14 32.56 10.31
N ASP A 222 1.26 32.07 9.77
CA ASP A 222 1.31 31.40 8.47
C ASP A 222 0.91 29.90 8.56
N LEU A 223 0.75 29.35 9.77
CA LEU A 223 0.42 27.94 9.98
C LEU A 223 -1.06 27.74 10.35
N PRO A 224 -1.65 26.58 9.99
CA PRO A 224 -2.99 26.21 10.43
C PRO A 224 -3.14 26.22 11.96
N THR A 225 -4.33 26.59 12.45
CA THR A 225 -4.64 26.61 13.87
C THR A 225 -4.55 25.20 14.47
N GLY A 226 -3.71 25.01 15.50
CA GLY A 226 -3.58 23.73 16.21
C GLY A 226 -2.28 22.96 15.96
N LEU A 227 -1.42 23.40 15.03
CA LEU A 227 -0.04 22.86 14.91
C LEU A 227 0.74 23.16 16.21
N LEU A 228 1.00 22.11 16.98
CA LEU A 228 1.61 22.12 18.30
C LEU A 228 3.13 22.24 18.14
N ARG A 229 3.56 23.49 18.14
CA ARG A 229 4.93 24.00 18.16
C ARG A 229 5.72 23.54 19.40
N LEU A 230 6.04 22.26 19.50
CA LEU A 230 6.97 21.78 20.53
C LEU A 230 8.38 22.25 20.16
N PRO A 231 9.12 22.86 21.10
CA PRO A 231 10.52 23.16 20.87
C PRO A 231 11.23 21.86 20.51
N THR A 232 11.90 21.83 19.36
CA THR A 232 12.93 20.84 19.09
C THR A 232 14.00 21.05 20.17
N ALA A 233 13.92 20.28 21.25
CA ALA A 233 14.80 20.45 22.40
C ALA A 233 16.24 20.03 22.02
N ARG A 234 16.97 20.92 21.37
CA ARG A 234 18.45 20.91 21.28
C ARG A 234 19.09 21.90 22.25
N GLY A 235 18.36 22.33 23.28
CA GLY A 235 18.94 23.00 24.42
C GLY A 235 19.62 21.98 25.33
N ARG A 236 20.96 21.90 25.33
CA ARG A 236 21.67 21.40 26.52
C ARG A 236 21.17 22.23 27.70
N VAL A 237 20.35 21.66 28.56
CA VAL A 237 20.03 22.27 29.85
C VAL A 237 21.33 22.25 30.64
N ARG A 238 22.08 23.34 30.56
CA ARG A 238 23.21 23.57 31.46
C ARG A 238 22.58 23.92 32.80
N LEU A 239 22.33 22.91 33.63
CA LEU A 239 22.00 23.11 35.03
C LEU A 239 23.13 23.97 35.63
N GLN A 240 22.87 25.25 35.86
CA GLN A 240 23.74 26.04 36.73
C GLN A 240 23.66 25.36 38.10
N GLN A 241 24.79 24.79 38.55
CA GLN A 241 24.91 24.31 39.91
C GLN A 241 24.63 25.49 40.86
N PRO A 242 23.67 25.40 41.78
CA PRO A 242 23.77 26.18 43.00
C PRO A 242 25.03 25.66 43.71
N ALA A 243 25.96 26.55 44.06
CA ALA A 243 27.19 26.18 44.72
C ALA A 243 26.92 25.27 45.93
N GLY A 244 27.45 24.03 45.90
CA GLY A 244 27.61 23.21 47.10
C GLY A 244 26.75 21.94 47.28
N LYS A 245 26.09 21.36 46.25
CA LYS A 245 25.41 20.04 46.42
C LYS A 245 25.77 19.00 45.34
N ARG A 246 25.95 17.74 45.78
CA ARG A 246 26.30 16.56 44.97
C ARG A 246 25.06 15.95 44.30
N ILE A 247 25.29 15.29 43.16
CA ILE A 247 24.29 14.80 42.18
C ILE A 247 23.36 13.68 42.71
N CYS A 248 23.66 13.09 43.87
CA CYS A 248 22.99 11.86 44.32
C CYS A 248 21.57 12.06 44.89
N ASP A 249 21.13 13.30 45.17
CA ASP A 249 19.95 13.54 46.02
C ASP A 249 18.74 14.16 45.27
N LEU A 250 18.73 14.18 43.94
CA LEU A 250 17.60 14.74 43.18
C LEU A 250 16.51 13.69 42.91
N VAL A 251 15.80 13.28 43.96
CA VAL A 251 14.43 12.79 43.81
C VAL A 251 13.57 14.03 43.56
N ILE A 252 12.94 14.16 42.39
CA ILE A 252 12.00 15.25 42.10
C ILE A 252 10.59 14.77 42.48
N PRO A 253 9.98 15.27 43.56
CA PRO A 253 8.58 15.03 43.83
C PRO A 253 7.74 16.19 43.30
N SER A 254 6.59 15.84 42.71
CA SER A 254 5.41 16.68 42.48
C SER A 254 5.26 17.40 41.13
N ARG A 255 4.01 17.32 40.64
CA ARG A 255 3.44 17.81 39.37
C ARG A 255 3.51 19.34 39.16
N ARG A 256 4.12 20.13 40.05
CA ARG A 256 4.14 21.60 39.99
C ARG A 256 5.32 22.20 39.21
N CYS A 257 6.37 21.43 38.94
CA CYS A 257 7.52 21.93 38.16
C CYS A 257 7.31 21.86 36.63
N ILE A 258 6.29 21.14 36.15
CA ILE A 258 5.94 21.07 34.72
C ILE A 258 5.50 22.44 34.20
N SER A 259 4.80 23.23 35.03
CA SER A 259 4.34 24.57 34.68
C SER A 259 5.49 25.54 34.40
N LEU A 260 6.63 25.42 35.10
CA LEU A 260 7.77 26.30 34.91
C LEU A 260 8.61 25.92 33.68
N ALA A 261 8.70 24.62 33.36
CA ALA A 261 9.40 24.15 32.16
C ALA A 261 8.65 24.52 30.87
N VAL A 262 7.31 24.50 30.89
CA VAL A 262 6.46 24.95 29.78
C VAL A 262 6.59 26.47 29.57
N VAL A 263 6.72 27.26 30.63
CA VAL A 263 6.90 28.72 30.53
C VAL A 263 8.32 29.10 30.10
N ALA A 264 9.35 28.37 30.52
CA ALA A 264 10.73 28.62 30.10
C ALA A 264 10.99 28.25 28.61
N ALA A 265 10.22 27.30 28.06
CA ALA A 265 10.25 26.97 26.64
C ALA A 265 9.65 28.07 25.74
N ALA A 266 8.81 28.96 26.27
CA ALA A 266 8.19 30.04 25.52
C ALA A 266 9.15 31.18 25.13
N ALA A 267 10.39 31.18 25.65
CA ALA A 267 11.41 32.20 25.38
C ALA A 267 12.49 31.78 24.35
N ALA A 268 12.47 30.52 23.89
CA ALA A 268 13.33 30.06 22.79
C ALA A 268 12.49 30.05 21.52
N GLY A 269 12.84 30.89 20.54
CA GLY A 269 12.08 31.08 19.31
C GLY A 269 11.65 29.75 18.69
N VAL A 270 10.34 29.58 18.52
CA VAL A 270 9.81 28.35 17.92
C VAL A 270 10.10 28.37 16.43
N THR A 271 11.09 27.60 16.01
CA THR A 271 11.40 27.37 14.60
C THR A 271 10.45 26.31 14.05
N ALA A 272 9.82 26.61 12.91
CA ALA A 272 9.11 25.59 12.16
C ALA A 272 10.09 24.48 11.75
N SER A 273 9.63 23.24 11.71
CA SER A 273 10.40 22.09 11.26
C SER A 273 9.54 21.23 10.34
N GLY A 274 10.19 20.36 9.58
CA GLY A 274 9.50 19.47 8.67
C GLY A 274 10.48 18.55 7.96
N ILE A 275 10.01 17.81 6.98
CA ILE A 275 10.85 16.94 6.13
C ILE A 275 10.74 17.36 4.67
N LEU A 276 11.86 17.23 3.95
CA LEU A 276 11.96 17.62 2.56
C LEU A 276 11.56 16.46 1.64
N VAL A 277 10.68 16.72 0.69
CA VAL A 277 10.36 15.76 -0.38
C VAL A 277 11.48 15.79 -1.42
N THR A 278 12.11 14.65 -1.67
CA THR A 278 13.21 14.54 -2.65
C THR A 278 12.79 13.87 -3.95
N ALA A 279 11.83 12.94 -3.89
CA ALA A 279 11.27 12.28 -5.05
C ALA A 279 9.82 11.88 -4.79
N THR A 280 9.06 11.77 -5.88
CA THR A 280 7.62 11.48 -5.85
C THR A 280 7.26 10.50 -6.96
N ASP A 281 6.34 9.60 -6.66
CA ASP A 281 5.65 8.77 -7.64
C ASP A 281 4.68 9.64 -8.45
N ALA A 282 5.20 10.18 -9.56
CA ALA A 282 4.47 11.04 -10.48
C ALA A 282 3.36 10.27 -11.21
N LEU A 283 3.56 8.97 -11.49
CA LEU A 283 2.59 8.13 -12.15
C LEU A 283 1.33 8.01 -11.32
N ARG A 284 1.47 7.69 -10.03
CA ARG A 284 0.34 7.59 -9.11
C ARG A 284 -0.40 8.93 -8.96
N THR A 285 0.33 10.01 -8.78
CA THR A 285 -0.26 11.36 -8.66
C THR A 285 -1.08 11.71 -9.91
N ARG A 286 -0.53 11.41 -11.09
CA ARG A 286 -1.22 11.60 -12.37
C ARG A 286 -2.47 10.74 -12.48
N ASN A 287 -2.40 9.46 -12.15
CA ASN A 287 -3.56 8.54 -12.24
C ASN A 287 -4.72 8.97 -11.33
N PHE A 288 -4.42 9.50 -10.15
CA PHE A 288 -5.44 10.07 -9.27
C PHE A 288 -6.01 11.38 -9.82
N LEU A 289 -5.14 12.27 -10.31
CA LEU A 289 -5.54 13.53 -10.91
C LEU A 289 -6.44 13.33 -12.14
N ASP A 290 -6.12 12.36 -13.00
CA ASP A 290 -6.91 12.03 -14.18
C ASP A 290 -8.32 11.52 -13.79
N ARG A 291 -8.43 10.70 -12.72
CA ARG A 291 -9.73 10.28 -12.16
C ARG A 291 -10.51 11.45 -11.56
N ALA A 292 -9.83 12.35 -10.83
CA ALA A 292 -10.47 13.53 -10.24
C ALA A 292 -11.01 14.48 -11.32
N LYS A 293 -10.24 14.72 -12.39
CA LYS A 293 -10.67 15.50 -13.55
C LYS A 293 -11.85 14.86 -14.28
N ALA A 294 -11.84 13.53 -14.43
CA ALA A 294 -12.98 12.82 -15.01
C ALA A 294 -14.26 12.97 -14.17
N ALA A 295 -14.16 12.94 -12.84
CA ALA A 295 -15.30 13.17 -11.95
C ALA A 295 -15.85 14.61 -12.02
N VAL A 296 -14.97 15.61 -12.19
CA VAL A 296 -15.38 17.01 -12.48
C VAL A 296 -16.16 17.07 -13.79
N ASP A 297 -15.68 16.40 -14.82
CA ASP A 297 -16.32 16.38 -16.13
C ASP A 297 -17.73 15.78 -16.08
N GLU A 298 -17.91 14.72 -15.30
CA GLU A 298 -19.22 14.12 -15.04
C GLU A 298 -20.14 15.07 -14.25
N ALA A 299 -19.63 15.72 -13.19
CA ALA A 299 -20.41 16.65 -12.38
C ALA A 299 -20.89 17.89 -13.15
N ILE A 300 -20.04 18.46 -14.01
CA ILE A 300 -20.39 19.65 -14.82
C ILE A 300 -21.32 19.26 -15.98
N SER A 301 -21.12 18.10 -16.61
CA SER A 301 -22.00 17.63 -17.70
C SER A 301 -23.38 17.19 -17.20
N GLY A 302 -23.47 16.60 -16.00
CA GLY A 302 -24.75 16.31 -15.33
C GLY A 302 -25.55 17.57 -14.98
N ALA A 303 -24.88 18.68 -14.67
CA ALA A 303 -25.52 19.98 -14.48
C ALA A 303 -26.02 20.60 -15.80
N ALA A 304 -25.38 20.30 -16.94
CA ALA A 304 -25.84 20.76 -18.25
C ALA A 304 -27.10 20.00 -18.74
N ALA A 305 -27.27 18.75 -18.31
CA ALA A 305 -28.44 17.93 -18.64
C ALA A 305 -29.72 18.33 -17.86
N SER A 306 -29.59 19.02 -16.72
CA SER A 306 -30.75 19.56 -15.96
C SER A 306 -31.15 20.99 -16.37
N THR A 307 -30.43 21.61 -17.30
CA THR A 307 -30.74 22.95 -17.85
C THR A 307 -31.17 22.95 -19.32
N ALA A 308 -31.40 21.77 -19.91
CA ALA A 308 -31.83 21.62 -21.31
C ALA A 308 -33.30 21.16 -21.46
N GLU A 309 -34.20 21.60 -20.57
CA GLU A 309 -35.65 21.62 -20.84
C GLU A 309 -36.27 22.91 -20.28
N SER A 310 -35.91 24.07 -20.84
CA SER A 310 -36.79 25.24 -20.86
C SER A 310 -36.36 26.24 -21.91
N GLY A 311 -37.12 26.32 -23.02
CA GLY A 311 -36.97 27.40 -23.98
C GLY A 311 -37.43 27.10 -25.40
N GLY A 312 -38.74 26.99 -25.62
CA GLY A 312 -39.31 27.38 -26.91
C GLY A 312 -40.51 26.59 -27.39
N LEU A 313 -41.73 26.99 -27.00
CA LEU A 313 -42.77 27.30 -27.98
C LEU A 313 -43.86 28.16 -27.36
N ALA A 314 -44.08 29.28 -28.04
CA ALA A 314 -45.01 30.34 -27.72
C ALA A 314 -46.48 29.93 -27.93
N GLY A 315 -47.36 30.58 -27.16
CA GLY A 315 -48.62 31.12 -27.70
C GLY A 315 -49.84 30.23 -27.70
N GLN A 316 -50.59 30.28 -26.58
CA GLN A 316 -52.04 30.06 -26.45
C GLN A 316 -52.81 30.93 -27.47
N VAL A 317 -53.84 30.48 -28.20
CA VAL A 317 -55.24 30.16 -27.83
C VAL A 317 -55.89 31.13 -26.85
N GLU A 318 -57.03 31.64 -27.28
CA GLU A 318 -57.81 32.77 -26.79
C GLU A 318 -58.35 32.70 -25.34
N HIS A 319 -58.45 33.91 -24.78
CA HIS A 319 -59.48 34.46 -23.90
C HIS A 319 -59.83 33.82 -22.54
N ALA A 320 -59.49 34.62 -21.51
CA ALA A 320 -60.39 35.19 -20.49
C ALA A 320 -60.69 34.41 -19.18
N GLU A 321 -60.10 34.97 -18.12
CA GLU A 321 -60.74 35.39 -16.86
C GLU A 321 -61.32 34.37 -15.86
N LYS A 322 -60.57 34.20 -14.74
CA LYS A 322 -60.89 34.58 -13.34
C LYS A 322 -60.43 33.52 -12.33
N GLY A 323 -59.48 33.90 -11.45
CA GLY A 323 -59.14 33.17 -10.22
C GLY A 323 -60.08 33.52 -9.05
N PRO A 324 -59.64 33.46 -7.77
CA PRO A 324 -58.39 32.88 -7.24
C PRO A 324 -58.54 32.14 -5.86
N ILE A 325 -57.39 31.83 -5.22
CA ILE A 325 -57.13 31.65 -3.74
C ILE A 325 -57.39 30.22 -3.18
N ALA A 326 -56.58 29.52 -2.36
CA ALA A 326 -55.32 29.70 -1.59
C ALA A 326 -54.64 28.30 -1.35
N ALA A 327 -53.30 28.22 -1.22
CA ALA A 327 -52.46 27.84 -0.03
C ALA A 327 -52.94 26.60 0.78
N GLU A 328 -52.14 25.66 1.31
CA GLU A 328 -50.74 25.66 1.76
C GLU A 328 -50.30 24.20 2.12
N ALA A 329 -48.99 23.91 1.93
CA ALA A 329 -48.06 23.08 2.74
C ALA A 329 -48.32 21.61 3.20
N ALA A 330 -47.31 20.78 2.86
CA ALA A 330 -46.44 19.93 3.72
C ALA A 330 -46.76 18.46 4.09
N ALA A 331 -45.89 17.58 3.53
CA ALA A 331 -44.94 16.65 4.17
C ALA A 331 -45.31 15.19 4.60
N ASP A 332 -44.37 14.31 4.17
CA ASP A 332 -43.83 13.03 4.70
C ASP A 332 -44.60 11.69 4.68
N GLY A 333 -44.16 10.80 3.75
CA GLY A 333 -43.19 9.72 4.04
C GLY A 333 -43.69 8.29 4.34
N ASN A 334 -43.47 7.32 3.41
CA ASN A 334 -42.99 5.93 3.67
C ASN A 334 -42.82 5.09 2.35
N GLY A 335 -41.82 4.19 2.29
CA GLY A 335 -41.97 2.89 1.58
C GLY A 335 -40.92 2.41 0.54
N LYS A 336 -39.97 1.58 1.00
CA LYS A 336 -39.41 0.29 0.45
C LYS A 336 -39.05 0.08 -1.04
N GLY A 337 -37.86 -0.53 -1.29
CA GLY A 337 -37.62 -1.44 -2.44
C GLY A 337 -36.14 -1.69 -2.83
N GLU A 338 -35.70 -2.94 -2.64
CA GLU A 338 -34.48 -3.69 -3.07
C GLU A 338 -33.51 -3.15 -4.15
N ALA A 339 -32.21 -3.38 -3.94
CA ALA A 339 -31.21 -3.55 -5.01
C ALA A 339 -30.13 -4.58 -4.61
N THR A 340 -29.95 -5.62 -5.43
CA THR A 340 -28.86 -6.61 -5.34
C THR A 340 -27.77 -6.33 -6.37
N VAL A 341 -26.52 -6.31 -5.87
CA VAL A 341 -25.24 -6.71 -6.48
C VAL A 341 -24.83 -6.06 -7.81
N GLU A 342 -23.84 -5.17 -7.73
CA GLU A 342 -22.62 -5.33 -8.53
C GLU A 342 -21.39 -4.82 -7.76
N ASP A 343 -20.32 -5.59 -7.93
CA ASP A 343 -19.05 -5.58 -7.23
C ASP A 343 -18.23 -4.35 -7.61
N SER A 344 -17.97 -3.45 -6.66
CA SER A 344 -16.84 -2.53 -6.75
C SER A 344 -16.33 -2.25 -5.34
N THR A 345 -15.07 -2.58 -5.12
CA THR A 345 -14.28 -2.07 -4.00
C THR A 345 -14.52 -0.57 -3.86
N PRO A 346 -14.65 -0.02 -2.63
CA PRO A 346 -14.70 1.42 -2.48
C PRO A 346 -13.37 1.98 -2.97
N LEU A 347 -13.37 2.58 -4.16
CA LEU A 347 -12.29 3.47 -4.59
C LEU A 347 -12.23 4.63 -3.60
N ALA A 348 -11.04 5.20 -3.44
CA ALA A 348 -10.85 6.56 -2.92
C ALA A 348 -11.99 7.45 -3.40
N ASP A 349 -12.56 8.29 -2.56
CA ASP A 349 -13.62 9.21 -2.98
C ASP A 349 -13.00 10.52 -3.48
N PRO A 350 -12.68 10.68 -4.79
CA PRO A 350 -12.23 11.96 -5.33
C PRO A 350 -13.31 13.03 -5.21
N SER A 351 -14.56 12.68 -4.87
CA SER A 351 -15.65 13.66 -4.80
C SER A 351 -15.41 14.71 -3.73
N GLU A 352 -14.76 14.39 -2.61
CA GLU A 352 -14.48 15.38 -1.56
C GLU A 352 -13.44 16.42 -2.05
N VAL A 353 -12.30 15.96 -2.58
CA VAL A 353 -11.25 16.83 -3.12
C VAL A 353 -11.78 17.69 -4.28
N VAL A 354 -12.59 17.08 -5.15
CA VAL A 354 -13.24 17.77 -6.26
C VAL A 354 -14.23 18.82 -5.76
N ARG A 355 -15.10 18.49 -4.79
CA ARG A 355 -16.06 19.44 -4.21
C ARG A 355 -15.36 20.64 -3.60
N GLU A 356 -14.29 20.43 -2.86
CA GLU A 356 -13.56 21.52 -2.24
C GLU A 356 -12.82 22.39 -3.28
N ALA A 357 -12.28 21.80 -4.35
CA ALA A 357 -11.69 22.55 -5.45
C ALA A 357 -12.74 23.40 -6.20
N ILE A 358 -13.93 22.84 -6.44
CA ILE A 358 -15.08 23.57 -7.01
C ILE A 358 -15.46 24.74 -6.10
N ALA A 359 -15.63 24.48 -4.79
CA ALA A 359 -16.00 25.51 -3.82
C ALA A 359 -14.97 26.65 -3.77
N GLN A 360 -13.68 26.34 -3.80
CA GLN A 360 -12.61 27.34 -3.81
C GLN A 360 -12.68 28.24 -5.05
N VAL A 361 -12.87 27.66 -6.24
CA VAL A 361 -13.03 28.43 -7.48
C VAL A 361 -14.31 29.26 -7.45
N ASP A 362 -15.42 28.70 -6.98
CA ASP A 362 -16.71 29.39 -6.89
C ASP A 362 -16.65 30.59 -5.93
N THR A 363 -15.97 30.46 -4.79
CA THR A 363 -15.73 31.60 -3.89
C THR A 363 -14.90 32.70 -4.54
N GLY A 364 -13.82 32.33 -5.26
CA GLY A 364 -12.98 33.31 -5.96
C GLY A 364 -13.71 34.02 -7.10
N ILE A 365 -14.62 33.33 -7.79
CA ILE A 365 -15.51 33.94 -8.80
C ILE A 365 -16.46 34.93 -8.13
N GLY A 366 -17.09 34.56 -7.01
CA GLY A 366 -17.98 35.46 -6.26
C GLY A 366 -17.28 36.73 -5.78
N ASP A 367 -16.04 36.63 -5.29
CA ASP A 367 -15.23 37.79 -4.89
C ASP A 367 -14.88 38.68 -6.10
N ALA A 368 -14.60 38.09 -7.27
CA ALA A 368 -14.30 38.82 -8.50
C ALA A 368 -15.53 39.53 -9.08
N GLU A 369 -16.71 38.89 -9.01
CA GLU A 369 -18.00 39.48 -9.37
C GLU A 369 -18.35 40.66 -8.45
N ALA A 370 -18.12 40.51 -7.14
CA ALA A 370 -18.28 41.59 -6.16
C ALA A 370 -17.34 42.78 -6.43
N ALA A 371 -16.18 42.53 -7.07
CA ALA A 371 -15.24 43.56 -7.52
C ALA A 371 -15.58 44.15 -8.91
N GLY A 372 -16.68 43.73 -9.55
CA GLY A 372 -17.18 44.27 -10.82
C GLY A 372 -16.60 43.62 -12.09
N ASN A 373 -15.94 42.46 -11.97
CA ASN A 373 -15.46 41.71 -13.13
C ASN A 373 -16.57 40.83 -13.75
N MET A 374 -16.49 40.59 -15.07
CA MET A 374 -17.39 39.66 -15.76
C MET A 374 -17.17 38.21 -15.29
N PRO A 375 -18.25 37.42 -15.12
CA PRO A 375 -18.15 36.02 -14.76
C PRO A 375 -17.47 35.19 -15.85
N PRO A 376 -16.64 34.20 -15.50
CA PRO A 376 -15.99 33.32 -16.47
C PRO A 376 -17.01 32.41 -17.17
N SER A 377 -16.74 32.07 -18.42
CA SER A 377 -17.51 31.07 -19.17
C SER A 377 -17.41 29.68 -18.55
N ALA A 378 -18.33 28.77 -18.88
CA ALA A 378 -18.31 27.39 -18.37
C ALA A 378 -16.99 26.65 -18.69
N ALA A 379 -16.38 26.93 -19.85
CA ALA A 379 -15.09 26.36 -20.25
C ALA A 379 -13.93 26.93 -19.42
N GLU A 380 -13.95 28.24 -19.14
CA GLU A 380 -12.96 28.90 -18.28
C GLU A 380 -13.10 28.45 -16.82
N ARG A 381 -14.32 28.32 -16.29
CA ARG A 381 -14.57 27.76 -14.96
C ARG A 381 -14.02 26.34 -14.84
N LYS A 382 -14.26 25.48 -15.83
CA LYS A 382 -13.68 24.11 -15.87
C LYS A 382 -12.14 24.14 -15.86
N ALA A 383 -11.52 25.00 -16.67
CA ALA A 383 -10.07 25.13 -16.70
C ALA A 383 -9.49 25.60 -15.35
N LEU A 384 -10.15 26.54 -14.67
CA LEU A 384 -9.77 27.00 -13.33
C LEU A 384 -9.85 25.88 -12.29
N ILE A 385 -10.88 25.03 -12.35
CA ILE A 385 -11.02 23.87 -11.45
C ILE A 385 -9.90 22.85 -11.70
N HIS A 386 -9.58 22.56 -12.97
CA HIS A 386 -8.48 21.65 -13.31
C HIS A 386 -7.12 22.17 -12.83
N GLU A 387 -6.84 23.47 -13.00
CA GLU A 387 -5.61 24.09 -12.50
C GLU A 387 -5.54 24.07 -10.96
N ALA A 388 -6.66 24.34 -10.28
CA ALA A 388 -6.74 24.26 -8.82
C ALA A 388 -6.43 22.82 -8.32
N LEU A 389 -6.94 21.80 -9.01
CA LEU A 389 -6.64 20.40 -8.72
C LEU A 389 -5.14 20.09 -8.94
N ASP A 390 -4.53 20.53 -10.03
CA ASP A 390 -3.11 20.29 -10.36
C ASP A 390 -2.14 20.92 -9.33
N GLN A 391 -2.56 22.02 -8.70
CA GLN A 391 -1.79 22.67 -7.65
C GLN A 391 -1.95 21.99 -6.29
N ARG A 392 -3.13 21.43 -6.03
CA ARG A 392 -3.55 20.86 -4.73
C ARG A 392 -3.24 19.37 -4.57
N ILE A 393 -3.29 18.60 -5.65
CA ILE A 393 -3.10 17.16 -5.62
C ILE A 393 -1.61 16.81 -5.78
N GLY A 394 -1.10 15.99 -4.87
CA GLY A 394 0.22 15.43 -4.94
C GLY A 394 1.36 16.33 -4.49
N LEU A 395 2.44 15.68 -4.07
CA LEU A 395 3.68 16.33 -3.66
C LEU A 395 4.56 16.63 -4.86
N ARG A 396 5.45 17.62 -4.71
CA ARG A 396 6.51 17.95 -5.67
C ARG A 396 7.86 17.87 -4.96
N PRO A 397 8.95 17.54 -5.69
CA PRO A 397 10.29 17.69 -5.15
C PRO A 397 10.49 19.12 -4.63
N GLU A 398 11.23 19.25 -3.53
CA GLU A 398 11.45 20.48 -2.75
C GLU A 398 10.29 20.97 -1.87
N ASP A 399 9.13 20.31 -1.87
CA ASP A 399 8.11 20.57 -0.86
C ASP A 399 8.63 20.20 0.54
N VAL A 400 8.38 21.05 1.54
CA VAL A 400 8.66 20.72 2.95
C VAL A 400 7.36 20.35 3.64
N VAL A 401 7.22 19.10 4.07
CA VAL A 401 6.06 18.64 4.85
C VAL A 401 6.21 19.10 6.29
N LEU A 402 5.29 19.95 6.73
CA LEU A 402 5.23 20.53 8.07
C LEU A 402 4.29 19.74 8.99
N ALA A 403 3.19 19.22 8.45
CA ALA A 403 2.24 18.40 9.18
C ALA A 403 1.58 17.33 8.30
N ILE A 404 1.17 16.23 8.94
CA ILE A 404 0.44 15.11 8.32
C ILE A 404 -0.85 14.91 9.12
N ASP A 405 -2.00 14.98 8.45
CA ASP A 405 -3.34 14.90 9.05
C ASP A 405 -3.48 15.83 10.28
N GLY A 406 -2.88 17.02 10.21
CA GLY A 406 -2.88 18.02 11.28
C GLY A 406 -1.86 17.79 12.40
N VAL A 407 -1.05 16.72 12.35
CA VAL A 407 0.01 16.41 13.33
C VAL A 407 1.36 16.95 12.85
N ASP A 408 2.06 17.70 13.71
CA ASP A 408 3.37 18.28 13.39
C ASP A 408 4.45 17.23 13.10
N VAL A 409 5.24 17.51 12.06
CA VAL A 409 6.41 16.74 11.67
C VAL A 409 7.69 17.44 12.10
N ALA A 410 8.56 16.72 12.80
CA ALA A 410 9.88 17.21 13.17
C ALA A 410 10.90 17.09 12.03
N GLY A 411 12.01 17.83 12.16
CA GLY A 411 13.12 17.82 11.20
C GLY A 411 13.77 16.46 10.97
N ASP A 412 13.63 15.55 11.93
CA ASP A 412 14.13 14.17 11.88
C ASP A 412 13.13 13.18 11.23
N GLY A 413 11.95 13.65 10.81
CA GLY A 413 10.91 12.81 10.21
C GLY A 413 10.06 12.03 11.20
N THR A 414 9.99 12.50 12.46
CA THR A 414 9.12 11.93 13.47
C THR A 414 7.89 12.79 13.74
N VAL A 415 6.81 12.17 14.21
CA VAL A 415 5.59 12.78 14.73
C VAL A 415 5.38 12.38 16.18
N HIS A 416 4.54 13.12 16.90
CA HIS A 416 4.13 12.72 18.24
C HIS A 416 3.33 11.41 18.19
N PHE A 417 3.62 10.48 19.09
CA PHE A 417 2.90 9.22 19.20
C PHE A 417 2.07 9.16 20.49
N ARG A 418 2.73 8.97 21.64
CA ARG A 418 2.09 8.84 22.96
C ARG A 418 3.00 9.41 24.04
N GLY A 419 2.44 10.14 25.02
CA GLY A 419 3.21 10.62 26.18
C GLY A 419 4.39 11.51 25.78
N MET A 420 5.63 10.99 25.85
CA MET A 420 6.83 11.68 25.38
C MET A 420 7.46 11.01 24.14
N GLU A 421 6.88 9.93 23.65
CA GLU A 421 7.41 9.12 22.56
C GLU A 421 7.06 9.73 21.19
N ARG A 422 7.95 9.49 20.24
CA ARG A 422 7.82 9.94 18.85
C ARG A 422 8.04 8.76 17.92
N VAL A 423 7.31 8.74 16.82
CA VAL A 423 7.36 7.67 15.81
C VAL A 423 7.62 8.27 14.45
N SER A 424 8.18 7.49 13.52
CA SER A 424 8.35 7.93 12.13
C SER A 424 7.01 8.28 11.48
N VAL A 425 7.01 9.28 10.60
CA VAL A 425 5.88 9.63 9.73
C VAL A 425 5.29 8.43 8.98
N THR A 426 6.12 7.43 8.66
CA THR A 426 5.68 6.20 7.99
C THR A 426 4.63 5.43 8.80
N ASN A 427 4.67 5.50 10.14
CA ASN A 427 3.68 4.84 10.98
C ASN A 427 2.27 5.40 10.77
N VAL A 428 2.15 6.74 10.64
CA VAL A 428 0.87 7.41 10.38
C VAL A 428 0.29 6.97 9.04
N ILE A 429 1.16 6.83 8.02
CA ILE A 429 0.75 6.37 6.69
C ILE A 429 0.29 4.91 6.75
N SER A 430 1.00 4.04 7.49
CA SER A 430 0.67 2.61 7.59
C SER A 430 -0.60 2.30 8.39
N GLU A 431 -1.12 3.25 9.19
CA GLU A 431 -2.39 3.09 9.90
C GLU A 431 -3.61 3.28 8.97
N LYS A 432 -3.40 3.86 7.77
CA LYS A 432 -4.43 4.09 6.76
C LYS A 432 -4.67 2.87 5.88
N PHE A 433 -5.75 2.87 5.12
CA PHE A 433 -6.09 1.81 4.16
C PHE A 433 -5.87 2.27 2.71
N LEU A 434 -5.73 1.30 1.79
CA LEU A 434 -5.65 1.61 0.36
C LEU A 434 -6.92 2.34 -0.11
N GLY A 435 -6.73 3.37 -0.92
CA GLY A 435 -7.79 4.25 -1.38
C GLY A 435 -8.08 5.42 -0.44
N GLU A 436 -7.52 5.47 0.78
CA GLU A 436 -7.66 6.66 1.60
C GLU A 436 -6.80 7.82 1.04
N THR A 437 -7.05 9.03 1.52
CA THR A 437 -6.24 10.20 1.18
C THR A 437 -5.52 10.72 2.42
N LEU A 438 -4.32 11.24 2.21
CA LEU A 438 -3.50 11.86 3.24
C LEU A 438 -3.51 13.39 3.05
N SER A 439 -3.84 14.12 4.10
CA SER A 439 -3.81 15.59 4.08
C SER A 439 -2.48 16.08 4.61
N LEU A 440 -1.75 16.86 3.80
CA LEU A 440 -0.42 17.36 4.14
C LEU A 440 -0.40 18.87 4.15
N THR A 441 0.11 19.46 5.22
CA THR A 441 0.48 20.88 5.22
C THR A 441 1.91 21.02 4.75
N VAL A 442 2.12 21.65 3.60
CA VAL A 442 3.44 21.77 2.98
C VAL A 442 3.84 23.23 2.76
N LEU A 443 5.14 23.48 2.86
CA LEU A 443 5.76 24.72 2.40
C LEU A 443 6.23 24.51 0.95
N ARG A 444 5.56 25.16 0.00
CA ARG A 444 5.92 25.18 -1.42
C ARG A 444 6.16 26.62 -1.84
N ASN A 445 7.31 26.91 -2.45
CA ASN A 445 7.65 28.28 -2.87
C ASN A 445 7.49 29.32 -1.75
N ARG A 446 7.84 28.96 -0.50
CA ARG A 446 7.69 29.77 0.72
C ARG A 446 6.24 30.13 1.10
N LYS A 447 5.25 29.45 0.53
CA LYS A 447 3.85 29.58 0.92
C LYS A 447 3.37 28.27 1.54
N VAL A 448 2.65 28.39 2.65
CA VAL A 448 2.01 27.25 3.29
C VAL A 448 0.74 26.92 2.51
N GLN A 449 0.58 25.66 2.14
CA GLN A 449 -0.56 25.17 1.40
C GLN A 449 -0.89 23.75 1.82
N ASN A 450 -2.16 23.38 1.69
CA ASN A 450 -2.61 22.02 1.94
C ASN A 450 -2.58 21.23 0.63
N VAL A 451 -1.93 20.07 0.69
CA VAL A 451 -1.79 19.14 -0.42
C VAL A 451 -2.44 17.81 -0.05
N VAL A 452 -3.22 17.26 -0.97
CA VAL A 452 -3.85 15.95 -0.79
C VAL A 452 -3.06 14.91 -1.55
N VAL A 453 -2.69 13.83 -0.87
CA VAL A 453 -1.95 12.71 -1.47
C VAL A 453 -2.81 11.45 -1.44
N PRO A 454 -3.08 10.83 -2.59
CA PRO A 454 -3.79 9.55 -2.64
C PRO A 454 -2.90 8.42 -2.11
N LEU A 455 -3.48 7.55 -1.30
CA LEU A 455 -2.81 6.39 -0.73
C LEU A 455 -3.17 5.14 -1.55
N GLU A 456 -2.18 4.59 -2.23
CA GLU A 456 -2.33 3.41 -3.10
C GLU A 456 -1.16 2.45 -2.90
N ALA A 457 -1.23 1.27 -3.52
CA ALA A 457 -0.10 0.35 -3.55
C ALA A 457 1.10 1.02 -4.24
N GLU A 458 2.30 0.79 -3.70
CA GLU A 458 3.52 1.41 -4.23
C GLU A 458 3.86 0.86 -5.63
N SER A 459 4.08 1.75 -6.60
CA SER A 459 4.47 1.37 -7.96
C SER A 459 6.00 1.18 -8.06
N CYS A 460 6.52 0.18 -7.34
CA CYS A 460 7.97 -0.08 -7.35
C CYS A 460 8.44 -0.61 -8.71
N LEU A 461 9.57 -0.08 -9.22
CA LEU A 461 10.20 -0.61 -10.44
C LEU A 461 10.66 -2.05 -10.25
N ILE A 462 11.20 -2.36 -9.07
CA ILE A 462 11.52 -3.72 -8.64
C ILE A 462 10.63 -4.06 -7.44
N PRO A 463 9.79 -5.11 -7.53
CA PRO A 463 8.97 -5.55 -6.40
C PRO A 463 9.83 -5.89 -5.18
N LYS A 464 9.42 -5.41 -4.00
CA LYS A 464 10.09 -5.69 -2.72
C LYS A 464 10.13 -7.18 -2.37
N HIS A 465 9.20 -7.95 -2.93
CA HIS A 465 9.13 -9.40 -2.81
C HIS A 465 8.30 -9.99 -3.95
N GLN A 466 8.43 -11.30 -4.16
CA GLN A 466 7.59 -12.07 -5.08
C GLN A 466 6.87 -13.23 -4.37
N TRP A 467 6.57 -13.05 -3.08
CA TRP A 467 5.86 -14.07 -2.31
C TRP A 467 4.55 -14.52 -2.99
N GLY A 468 4.36 -15.84 -3.05
CA GLY A 468 3.20 -16.47 -3.70
C GLY A 468 3.16 -16.36 -5.24
N LYS A 469 4.18 -15.78 -5.89
CA LYS A 469 4.24 -15.61 -7.35
C LYS A 469 5.32 -16.50 -7.96
N LYS A 470 4.96 -17.27 -8.99
CA LYS A 470 5.95 -18.05 -9.77
C LYS A 470 6.82 -17.11 -10.60
N ALA A 471 8.08 -17.50 -10.79
CA ALA A 471 9.01 -16.79 -11.65
C ALA A 471 8.45 -16.70 -13.09
N ARG A 472 8.43 -15.48 -13.64
CA ARG A 472 7.99 -15.20 -15.01
C ARG A 472 9.17 -15.30 -15.95
N TYR A 473 9.01 -15.95 -17.10
CA TYR A 473 10.09 -16.09 -18.07
C TYR A 473 9.60 -16.24 -19.51
N ILE A 474 10.48 -15.91 -20.45
CA ILE A 474 10.35 -16.17 -21.88
C ILE A 474 11.66 -16.79 -22.38
N ILE A 475 11.53 -17.84 -23.20
CA ILE A 475 12.65 -18.41 -23.95
C ILE A 475 12.49 -18.09 -25.44
N TYR A 476 13.52 -17.54 -26.07
CA TYR A 476 13.52 -17.28 -27.52
C TYR A 476 14.86 -17.67 -28.13
N GLY A 477 14.86 -18.68 -29.02
CA GLY A 477 16.08 -19.16 -29.67
C GLY A 477 17.21 -19.53 -28.69
N GLY A 478 16.86 -20.06 -27.51
CA GLY A 478 17.79 -20.38 -26.42
C GLY A 478 18.10 -19.22 -25.45
N LEU A 479 17.73 -17.98 -25.76
CA LEU A 479 17.87 -16.84 -24.85
C LEU A 479 16.78 -16.87 -23.78
N VAL A 480 17.14 -16.80 -22.50
CA VAL A 480 16.21 -16.85 -21.36
C VAL A 480 16.05 -15.46 -20.75
N PHE A 481 14.85 -14.90 -20.82
CA PHE A 481 14.53 -13.58 -20.28
C PHE A 481 13.61 -13.67 -19.07
N CYS A 482 13.96 -12.95 -18.01
CA CYS A 482 13.18 -12.83 -16.77
C CYS A 482 13.06 -11.36 -16.34
N PRO A 483 12.00 -10.96 -15.61
CA PRO A 483 11.98 -9.67 -14.94
C PRO A 483 12.97 -9.68 -13.77
N LEU A 484 13.68 -8.57 -13.58
CA LEU A 484 14.59 -8.38 -12.46
C LEU A 484 13.80 -8.29 -11.15
N THR A 485 14.12 -9.17 -10.21
CA THR A 485 13.48 -9.22 -8.89
C THR A 485 14.54 -9.43 -7.82
N LEU A 486 14.22 -9.06 -6.58
CA LEU A 486 15.11 -9.34 -5.45
C LEU A 486 15.32 -10.85 -5.25
N GLU A 487 14.30 -11.68 -5.48
CA GLU A 487 14.42 -13.14 -5.35
C GLU A 487 15.34 -13.75 -6.43
N TYR A 488 15.29 -13.25 -7.67
CA TYR A 488 16.26 -13.62 -8.69
C TYR A 488 17.70 -13.27 -8.26
N LEU A 489 17.93 -12.07 -7.72
CA LEU A 489 19.25 -11.68 -7.26
C LEU A 489 19.76 -12.56 -6.10
N LYS A 490 18.88 -12.91 -5.16
CA LYS A 490 19.22 -13.81 -4.04
C LYS A 490 19.53 -15.24 -4.53
N ASP A 491 18.75 -15.78 -5.45
CA ASP A 491 18.96 -17.14 -5.97
C ASP A 491 20.23 -17.24 -6.82
N GLU A 492 20.51 -16.23 -7.68
CA GLU A 492 21.67 -16.24 -8.57
C GLU A 492 22.99 -15.88 -7.85
N PHE A 493 22.96 -14.90 -6.95
CA PHE A 493 24.18 -14.37 -6.31
C PHE A 493 24.31 -14.69 -4.82
N GLY A 494 23.29 -15.30 -4.22
CA GLY A 494 23.25 -15.65 -2.79
C GLY A 494 22.76 -14.51 -1.89
N PRO A 495 22.76 -14.70 -0.55
CA PRO A 495 22.22 -13.73 0.40
C PRO A 495 22.96 -12.39 0.40
N LYS A 496 24.23 -12.39 0.00
CA LYS A 496 25.07 -11.18 -0.18
C LYS A 496 25.11 -10.71 -1.63
N PHE A 497 23.98 -10.78 -2.34
CA PHE A 497 23.91 -10.41 -3.76
C PHE A 497 24.39 -8.97 -4.02
N HIS A 498 24.20 -8.05 -3.08
CA HIS A 498 24.65 -6.66 -3.19
C HIS A 498 26.18 -6.53 -3.30
N GLU A 499 26.95 -7.51 -2.82
CA GLU A 499 28.42 -7.57 -2.95
C GLU A 499 28.86 -8.31 -4.22
N ARG A 500 28.00 -9.16 -4.81
CA ARG A 500 28.38 -10.16 -5.83
C ARG A 500 27.76 -9.92 -7.21
N ALA A 501 26.59 -9.28 -7.26
CA ALA A 501 25.88 -9.03 -8.50
C ALA A 501 26.54 -7.89 -9.30
N PRO A 502 26.48 -7.93 -10.65
CA PRO A 502 26.92 -6.83 -11.49
C PRO A 502 26.25 -5.51 -11.10
N SER A 503 27.02 -4.42 -11.10
CA SER A 503 26.51 -3.08 -10.77
C SER A 503 25.40 -2.61 -11.72
N THR A 504 25.37 -3.11 -12.95
CA THR A 504 24.30 -2.86 -13.92
C THR A 504 22.96 -3.41 -13.46
N LEU A 505 22.92 -4.58 -12.81
CA LEU A 505 21.71 -5.17 -12.22
C LEU A 505 21.32 -4.52 -10.88
N LEU A 506 22.27 -3.92 -10.17
CA LEU A 506 21.98 -3.23 -8.90
C LEU A 506 21.47 -1.80 -9.10
N ARG A 507 21.80 -1.14 -10.21
CA ARG A 507 21.38 0.24 -10.49
C ARG A 507 19.85 0.44 -10.41
N PRO A 508 19.01 -0.42 -11.02
CA PRO A 508 17.56 -0.26 -10.92
C PRO A 508 17.01 -0.38 -9.50
N LEU A 509 17.74 -0.97 -8.54
CA LEU A 509 17.32 -1.00 -7.14
C LEU A 509 17.35 0.38 -6.47
N SER A 510 18.14 1.32 -7.02
CA SER A 510 18.15 2.72 -6.56
C SER A 510 17.00 3.54 -7.16
N GLU A 511 16.40 3.06 -8.25
CA GLU A 511 15.23 3.65 -8.90
C GLU A 511 13.97 3.06 -8.24
N VAL A 512 13.47 3.74 -7.21
CA VAL A 512 12.38 3.20 -6.37
C VAL A 512 11.08 3.07 -7.17
N PHE A 513 10.68 4.11 -7.90
CA PHE A 513 9.39 4.17 -8.59
C PHE A 513 9.51 3.80 -10.08
N ALA A 514 8.51 3.08 -10.58
CA ALA A 514 8.32 2.86 -12.00
C ALA A 514 7.96 4.18 -12.70
N THR A 515 8.48 4.38 -13.90
CA THR A 515 8.18 5.59 -14.70
C THR A 515 6.91 5.43 -15.53
N VAL A 516 6.59 4.19 -15.90
CA VAL A 516 5.37 3.82 -16.62
C VAL A 516 4.68 2.65 -15.96
N GLU A 517 3.37 2.55 -16.17
CA GLU A 517 2.58 1.48 -15.58
C GLU A 517 3.07 0.09 -16.04
N GLY A 518 3.36 -0.76 -15.05
CA GLY A 518 3.86 -2.12 -15.29
C GLY A 518 5.24 -2.16 -15.92
N GLU A 519 6.10 -1.15 -15.69
CA GLU A 519 7.51 -1.20 -16.07
C GLU A 519 8.26 -2.31 -15.33
N GLU A 520 9.03 -3.12 -16.07
CA GLU A 520 9.84 -4.19 -15.51
C GLU A 520 11.21 -4.22 -16.21
N PRO A 521 12.33 -4.07 -15.48
CA PRO A 521 13.65 -4.28 -16.05
C PRO A 521 13.78 -5.75 -16.45
N ILE A 522 14.08 -6.02 -17.71
CA ILE A 522 14.22 -7.39 -18.23
C ILE A 522 15.68 -7.78 -18.29
N VAL A 523 15.99 -8.98 -17.82
CA VAL A 523 17.35 -9.54 -17.75
C VAL A 523 17.42 -10.77 -18.62
N LEU A 524 18.43 -10.83 -19.49
CA LEU A 524 18.91 -12.07 -20.08
C LEU A 524 19.68 -12.83 -19.00
N THR A 525 19.05 -13.83 -18.39
CA THR A 525 19.65 -14.57 -17.27
C THR A 525 20.72 -15.53 -17.79
N GLN A 526 20.40 -16.29 -18.83
CA GLN A 526 21.29 -17.28 -19.42
C GLN A 526 20.96 -17.56 -20.88
N ILE A 527 21.90 -18.23 -21.55
CA ILE A 527 21.77 -18.73 -22.92
C ILE A 527 21.85 -20.25 -22.89
N LEU A 528 20.79 -20.91 -23.34
CA LEU A 528 20.73 -22.35 -23.53
C LEU A 528 21.52 -22.71 -24.78
N ALA A 529 22.60 -23.47 -24.59
CA ALA A 529 23.51 -23.83 -25.66
C ALA A 529 22.80 -24.61 -26.77
N SER A 530 22.99 -24.18 -28.01
CA SER A 530 22.52 -24.78 -29.26
C SER A 530 23.37 -24.28 -30.44
N ASP A 531 23.21 -24.87 -31.62
CA ASP A 531 23.89 -24.40 -32.84
C ASP A 531 23.51 -22.96 -33.18
N LEU A 532 22.27 -22.55 -32.85
CA LEU A 532 21.77 -21.20 -33.07
C LEU A 532 22.46 -20.15 -32.19
N THR A 533 22.84 -20.53 -30.97
CA THR A 533 23.45 -19.62 -29.98
C THR A 533 24.97 -19.68 -29.98
N SER A 534 25.57 -20.43 -30.90
CA SER A 534 27.02 -20.59 -30.99
C SER A 534 27.72 -19.24 -31.14
N GLY A 535 28.72 -19.00 -30.31
CA GLY A 535 29.46 -17.72 -30.26
C GLY A 535 28.92 -16.70 -29.27
N TYR A 536 27.74 -16.90 -28.67
CA TYR A 536 27.21 -16.04 -27.61
C TYR A 536 27.49 -16.63 -26.21
N SER A 537 28.11 -15.85 -25.33
CA SER A 537 28.46 -16.26 -23.95
C SER A 537 28.01 -15.28 -22.86
N VAL A 538 27.17 -14.31 -23.23
CA VAL A 538 26.64 -13.29 -22.31
C VAL A 538 25.59 -13.88 -21.37
N ARG A 539 25.61 -13.43 -20.10
CA ARG A 539 24.66 -13.84 -19.06
C ARG A 539 24.48 -12.71 -18.05
N ASN A 540 23.35 -12.70 -17.34
CA ASN A 540 23.02 -11.72 -16.31
C ASN A 540 23.12 -10.26 -16.82
N CYS A 541 22.63 -10.00 -18.04
CA CYS A 541 22.69 -8.69 -18.71
C CYS A 541 21.28 -8.09 -18.86
N MET A 542 21.13 -6.78 -18.62
CA MET A 542 19.86 -6.10 -18.86
C MET A 542 19.56 -5.98 -20.36
N LEU A 543 18.31 -6.25 -20.76
CA LEU A 543 17.81 -6.02 -22.11
C LEU A 543 17.33 -4.58 -22.26
N SER A 544 17.92 -3.85 -23.19
CA SER A 544 17.59 -2.45 -23.47
C SER A 544 16.52 -2.33 -24.57
N SER A 545 16.75 -2.96 -25.72
CA SER A 545 15.84 -2.89 -26.87
C SER A 545 15.84 -4.16 -27.72
N VAL A 546 14.76 -4.35 -28.47
CA VAL A 546 14.63 -5.39 -29.51
C VAL A 546 14.26 -4.70 -30.81
N ASP A 547 15.03 -4.94 -31.87
CA ASP A 547 14.87 -4.30 -33.19
C ASP A 547 14.78 -2.77 -33.11
N GLY A 548 15.56 -2.16 -32.20
CA GLY A 548 15.59 -0.72 -31.96
C GLY A 548 14.46 -0.19 -31.07
N VAL A 549 13.48 -1.02 -30.69
CA VAL A 549 12.37 -0.64 -29.81
C VAL A 549 12.74 -0.92 -28.35
N LYS A 550 12.69 0.11 -27.49
CA LYS A 550 12.95 -0.03 -26.05
C LYS A 550 11.93 -0.98 -25.41
N VAL A 551 12.42 -1.99 -24.69
CA VAL A 551 11.57 -2.94 -23.97
C VAL A 551 11.07 -2.31 -22.66
N ARG A 552 9.79 -2.54 -22.33
CA ARG A 552 9.14 -1.93 -21.15
C ARG A 552 8.89 -2.94 -20.04
N ASN A 553 8.50 -4.15 -20.43
CA ASN A 553 8.22 -5.26 -19.53
C ASN A 553 8.21 -6.58 -20.30
N LEU A 554 8.01 -7.70 -19.58
CA LEU A 554 8.11 -9.02 -20.16
C LEU A 554 7.00 -9.29 -21.18
N ARG A 555 5.80 -8.75 -20.95
CA ARG A 555 4.66 -8.88 -21.87
C ARG A 555 4.90 -8.11 -23.17
N HIS A 556 5.46 -6.91 -23.09
CA HIS A 556 5.85 -6.12 -24.26
C HIS A 556 6.94 -6.85 -25.06
N LEU A 557 7.90 -7.50 -24.39
CA LEU A 557 8.88 -8.36 -25.06
C LEU A 557 8.20 -9.53 -25.81
N ALA A 558 7.23 -10.21 -25.19
CA ALA A 558 6.48 -11.28 -25.86
C ALA A 558 5.80 -10.80 -27.15
N GLN A 559 5.17 -9.61 -27.11
CA GLN A 559 4.52 -8.99 -28.26
C GLN A 559 5.52 -8.67 -29.38
N LEU A 560 6.68 -8.09 -29.06
CA LEU A 560 7.74 -7.77 -30.04
C LEU A 560 8.31 -9.04 -30.71
N LEU A 561 8.31 -10.16 -29.99
CA LEU A 561 8.76 -11.46 -30.49
C LEU A 561 7.66 -12.27 -31.18
N GLY A 562 6.41 -11.78 -31.22
CA GLY A 562 5.28 -12.51 -31.82
C GLY A 562 4.80 -13.72 -31.01
N ILE A 563 5.17 -13.82 -29.74
CA ILE A 563 4.80 -14.92 -28.85
C ILE A 563 3.37 -14.67 -28.34
N GLN A 564 2.44 -15.56 -28.68
CA GLN A 564 1.06 -15.47 -28.20
C GLN A 564 1.01 -15.79 -26.70
N ALA A 565 0.68 -14.78 -25.89
CA ALA A 565 0.34 -15.01 -24.48
C ALA A 565 -0.98 -15.81 -24.39
N PRO A 566 -1.13 -16.72 -23.42
CA PRO A 566 -2.41 -17.40 -23.20
C PRO A 566 -3.49 -16.35 -22.89
N GLN A 567 -4.52 -16.29 -23.73
CA GLN A 567 -5.60 -15.31 -23.61
C GLN A 567 -6.36 -15.51 -22.29
N GLN A 568 -6.34 -14.50 -21.41
CA GLN A 568 -7.37 -14.35 -20.37
C GLN A 568 -8.66 -13.90 -21.06
N GLN A 569 -9.74 -14.67 -20.88
CA GLN A 569 -11.06 -14.38 -21.42
C GLN A 569 -11.67 -13.15 -20.73
N HIS A 570 -12.07 -12.14 -21.54
CA HIS A 570 -12.89 -10.94 -21.21
C HIS A 570 -12.27 -9.95 -20.19
N THR A 571 -12.21 -8.62 -20.34
CA THR A 571 -13.00 -7.61 -21.06
C THR A 571 -12.15 -6.34 -21.31
N HIS A 572 -11.94 -5.91 -22.57
CA HIS A 572 -12.03 -4.48 -22.95
C HIS A 572 -11.98 -4.34 -24.48
N GLN A 573 -13.06 -4.75 -25.12
CA GLN A 573 -13.23 -4.65 -26.57
C GLN A 573 -13.77 -3.26 -26.93
N LYS A 574 -12.99 -2.20 -26.69
CA LYS A 574 -13.25 -0.84 -27.20
C LYS A 574 -12.00 0.04 -27.40
N TYR A 575 -10.81 -0.40 -26.97
CA TYR A 575 -9.54 0.30 -27.24
C TYR A 575 -8.73 -0.27 -28.43
N LEU A 576 -9.22 -1.36 -29.05
CA LEU A 576 -8.49 -2.14 -30.06
C LEU A 576 -8.67 -1.65 -31.51
N HIS A 577 -9.37 -0.54 -31.76
CA HIS A 577 -9.58 -0.03 -33.14
C HIS A 577 -8.59 1.07 -33.56
N SER A 578 -8.03 1.85 -32.63
CA SER A 578 -7.01 2.87 -32.97
C SER A 578 -5.60 2.29 -33.06
N GLN A 579 -5.28 1.27 -32.27
CA GLN A 579 -4.00 0.54 -32.32
C GLN A 579 -3.86 -0.36 -33.57
N LYS A 580 -4.98 -0.80 -34.16
CA LYS A 580 -4.98 -1.64 -35.37
C LYS A 580 -4.50 -0.90 -36.63
N GLN A 581 -4.71 0.42 -36.71
CA GLN A 581 -4.25 1.20 -37.86
C GLN A 581 -2.73 1.48 -37.80
N GLN A 582 -2.13 1.61 -36.61
CA GLN A 582 -0.66 1.69 -36.49
C GLN A 582 0.02 0.31 -36.62
N HIS A 583 -0.64 -0.77 -36.18
CA HIS A 583 -0.11 -2.13 -36.35
C HIS A 583 -0.14 -2.64 -37.80
N GLN A 584 -1.11 -2.20 -38.62
CA GLN A 584 -1.19 -2.63 -40.01
C GLN A 584 -0.11 -2.02 -40.91
N GLU A 585 0.46 -0.87 -40.54
CA GLU A 585 1.60 -0.28 -41.26
C GLU A 585 2.97 -0.84 -40.79
N GLN A 586 3.07 -1.34 -39.55
CA GLN A 586 4.31 -1.96 -39.03
C GLN A 586 4.46 -3.46 -39.35
N GLN A 587 3.40 -4.15 -39.79
CA GLN A 587 3.44 -5.57 -40.12
C GLN A 587 4.08 -5.91 -41.48
N GLN A 588 4.50 -4.92 -42.28
CA GLN A 588 4.95 -5.16 -43.66
C GLN A 588 6.45 -5.36 -43.88
N GLN A 589 7.27 -5.41 -42.83
CA GLN A 589 8.69 -5.80 -42.94
C GLN A 589 9.20 -6.38 -41.62
N GLN A 590 8.70 -7.55 -41.22
CA GLN A 590 9.41 -8.33 -40.19
C GLN A 590 10.77 -8.74 -40.79
N SER A 591 11.83 -8.12 -40.29
CA SER A 591 13.22 -8.45 -40.65
C SER A 591 13.46 -9.93 -40.41
N GLN A 592 14.20 -10.56 -41.33
CA GLN A 592 14.63 -11.97 -41.22
C GLN A 592 15.40 -12.25 -39.90
N PHE A 593 16.02 -11.21 -39.35
CA PHE A 593 16.76 -11.24 -38.10
C PHE A 593 16.05 -10.46 -37.01
N VAL A 594 16.19 -10.93 -35.79
CA VAL A 594 15.86 -10.19 -34.56
C VAL A 594 17.15 -9.80 -33.86
N THR A 595 17.23 -8.55 -33.45
CA THR A 595 18.41 -7.97 -32.79
C THR A 595 18.06 -7.57 -31.36
N PHE A 596 18.73 -8.18 -30.38
CA PHE A 596 18.64 -7.84 -28.97
C PHE A 596 19.83 -6.95 -28.59
N VAL A 597 19.56 -5.79 -28.00
CA VAL A 597 20.59 -4.90 -27.45
C VAL A 597 20.63 -5.05 -25.93
N LEU A 598 21.76 -5.50 -25.40
CA LEU A 598 22.00 -5.75 -23.98
C LEU A 598 22.95 -4.69 -23.41
N GLU A 599 22.62 -4.17 -22.23
CA GLU A 599 23.38 -3.13 -21.51
C GLU A 599 23.81 -1.94 -22.40
N GLU A 600 23.02 -1.64 -23.44
CA GLU A 600 23.29 -0.60 -24.44
C GLU A 600 24.61 -0.77 -25.22
N LYS A 601 25.25 -1.95 -25.15
CA LYS A 601 26.60 -2.18 -25.71
C LYS A 601 26.72 -3.46 -26.52
N PHE A 602 26.08 -4.54 -26.08
CA PHE A 602 26.20 -5.85 -26.72
C PHE A 602 24.98 -6.11 -27.61
N GLN A 603 25.23 -6.65 -28.80
CA GLN A 603 24.16 -7.06 -29.71
C GLN A 603 24.18 -8.57 -29.88
N VAL A 604 23.00 -9.17 -29.74
CA VAL A 604 22.76 -10.59 -30.06
C VAL A 604 21.76 -10.63 -31.21
N VAL A 605 22.15 -11.25 -32.32
CA VAL A 605 21.34 -11.31 -33.54
C VAL A 605 21.00 -12.76 -33.84
N LEU A 606 19.71 -13.08 -33.94
CA LEU A 606 19.22 -14.41 -34.28
C LEU A 606 18.34 -14.35 -35.53
N ASN A 607 18.39 -15.41 -36.35
CA ASN A 607 17.45 -15.58 -37.45
C ASN A 607 16.10 -16.07 -36.90
N ARG A 608 14.99 -15.40 -37.26
CA ARG A 608 13.65 -15.69 -36.70
C ARG A 608 13.15 -17.08 -37.04
N GLU A 609 13.20 -17.47 -38.32
CA GLU A 609 12.75 -18.78 -38.78
C GLU A 609 13.52 -19.93 -38.11
N LYS A 610 14.84 -19.79 -37.98
CA LYS A 610 15.67 -20.79 -37.28
C LYS A 610 15.38 -20.84 -35.79
N ALA A 611 15.13 -19.69 -35.15
CA ALA A 611 14.79 -19.62 -33.74
C ALA A 611 13.47 -20.33 -33.43
N GLU A 612 12.47 -20.16 -34.29
CA GLU A 612 11.17 -20.85 -34.18
C GLU A 612 11.31 -22.35 -34.45
N ALA A 613 12.03 -22.74 -35.51
CA ALA A 613 12.20 -24.14 -35.88
C ALA A 613 12.96 -24.96 -34.83
N MET A 614 14.00 -24.38 -34.20
CA MET A 614 14.85 -25.08 -33.23
C MET A 614 14.31 -25.04 -31.80
N LEU A 615 13.26 -24.27 -31.52
CA LEU A 615 12.80 -24.04 -30.15
C LEU A 615 12.41 -25.35 -29.43
N ALA A 616 11.67 -26.24 -30.11
CA ALA A 616 11.23 -27.51 -29.52
C ALA A 616 12.42 -28.38 -29.10
N ASP A 617 13.44 -28.47 -29.96
CA ASP A 617 14.66 -29.24 -29.70
C ASP A 617 15.46 -28.65 -28.55
N ILE A 618 15.60 -27.32 -28.49
CA ILE A 618 16.28 -26.63 -27.39
C ILE A 618 15.57 -26.91 -26.06
N LEU A 619 14.25 -26.78 -26.02
CA LEU A 619 13.48 -27.05 -24.80
C LEU A 619 13.62 -28.51 -24.36
N GLN A 620 13.57 -29.45 -25.30
CA GLN A 620 13.74 -30.88 -25.01
C GLN A 620 15.14 -31.21 -24.48
N GLN A 621 16.19 -30.68 -25.10
CA GLN A 621 17.58 -30.91 -24.69
C GLN A 621 17.85 -30.43 -23.25
N HIS A 622 17.24 -29.32 -22.86
CA HIS A 622 17.40 -28.72 -21.54
C HIS A 622 16.32 -29.14 -20.53
N ALA A 623 15.48 -30.11 -20.89
CA ALA A 623 14.38 -30.63 -20.07
C ALA A 623 13.40 -29.53 -19.58
N ILE A 624 13.09 -28.58 -20.45
CA ILE A 624 12.18 -27.47 -20.20
C ILE A 624 10.82 -27.79 -20.81
N HIS A 625 9.76 -27.65 -20.03
CA HIS A 625 8.41 -28.06 -20.42
C HIS A 625 7.70 -27.05 -21.33
N LYS A 626 7.98 -25.75 -21.18
CA LYS A 626 7.30 -24.66 -21.91
C LYS A 626 8.26 -23.52 -22.25
N GLN A 627 8.01 -22.87 -23.38
CA GLN A 627 8.71 -21.67 -23.81
C GLN A 627 8.51 -20.48 -22.86
N THR A 628 7.32 -20.36 -22.27
CA THR A 628 6.92 -19.25 -21.41
C THR A 628 6.31 -19.74 -20.10
N SER A 629 6.38 -18.89 -19.08
CA SER A 629 5.64 -19.08 -17.84
C SER A 629 4.13 -18.90 -18.04
N ASP A 630 3.31 -19.64 -17.28
CA ASP A 630 1.84 -19.57 -17.36
C ASP A 630 1.25 -18.18 -17.01
N ASN A 631 2.00 -17.36 -16.27
CA ASN A 631 1.62 -16.02 -15.80
C ASN A 631 2.24 -14.87 -16.61
N LEU A 632 2.47 -15.08 -17.93
CA LEU A 632 3.03 -14.07 -18.83
C LEU A 632 2.07 -12.89 -19.10
#